data_AF-A0ABD5BRW9-F1
#
_entry.id   AF-A0ABD5BRW9-F1
#
_cell.length_a   1.000
_cell.length_b   1.000
_cell.length_c   1.000
_cell.angle_alpha   90.00
_cell.angle_beta   90.00
_cell.angle_gamma   90.00
#
_symmetry.space_group_name_H-M   'P 1'
#
loop_
_entity.id
_entity.type
_entity.pdbx_description
1 polymer ?
#
loop_
_entity_poly.entity_id
_entity_poly.type
_entity_poly.pdbx_seq_one_letter_code
_entity_poly.pdbx_strand_id
1 'polypeptide(L)' 'MRINEKEVNNSYMAYARGAVRAEQRGDYTTASTLWNKAATTTCNSHNLNWALYRKSHCSHAATKQWSNPNASQAV' A
#
# COMPACT_ATOMS: atom_id res chain seq x y z
N MET A 1 25.55 5.80 10.26
CA MET A 1 24.40 6.68 10.05
C MET A 1 23.34 6.31 11.08
N ARG A 2 23.14 7.14 12.12
CA ARG A 2 22.11 6.89 13.15
C ARG A 2 20.79 7.44 12.63
N ILE A 3 20.02 6.59 11.96
CA ILE A 3 18.69 6.96 11.49
C ILE A 3 17.78 6.99 12.72
N ASN A 4 17.15 8.13 12.98
CA ASN A 4 16.31 8.31 14.16
C ASN A 4 15.01 7.51 13.98
N GLU A 5 14.88 6.42 14.73
CA GLU A 5 13.81 5.42 14.58
C GLU A 5 12.40 6.05 14.66
N LYS A 6 12.25 7.14 15.42
CA LYS A 6 11.01 7.92 15.53
C LYS A 6 10.63 8.63 14.22
N GLU A 7 11.58 9.19 13.49
CA GLU A 7 11.30 9.91 12.24
C GLU A 7 10.92 8.95 11.11
N VAL A 8 11.58 7.79 11.09
CA VAL A 8 11.23 6.69 10.20
C VAL A 8 9.83 6.16 10.48
N ASN A 9 9.48 5.95 11.75
CA ASN A 9 8.13 5.53 12.13
C ASN A 9 7.07 6.58 11.78
N ASN A 10 7.37 7.87 11.97
CA ASN A 10 6.45 8.94 11.60
C ASN A 10 6.20 8.97 10.08
N SER A 11 7.27 8.79 9.30
CA SER A 11 7.20 8.73 7.84
C SER A 11 6.45 7.49 7.36
N TYR A 12 6.74 6.32 7.93
CA TYR A 12 6.00 5.08 7.68
C TYR A 12 4.50 5.25 7.96
N MET A 13 4.14 5.81 9.12
CA MET A 13 2.74 6.04 9.50
C MET A 13 2.02 6.99 8.54
N ALA A 14 2.70 8.03 8.04
CA ALA A 14 2.13 8.94 7.06
C ALA A 14 1.79 8.21 5.74
N TYR A 15 2.72 7.41 5.22
CA TYR A 15 2.48 6.60 4.01
C TYR A 15 1.42 5.53 4.22
N ALA A 16 1.44 4.83 5.37
CA ALA A 16 0.45 3.80 5.71
C ALA A 16 -0.96 4.39 5.80
N ARG A 17 -1.14 5.56 6.43
CA ARG A 17 -2.43 6.25 6.48
C ARG A 17 -2.93 6.66 5.10
N GLY A 18 -2.03 7.19 4.26
CA GLY A 18 -2.36 7.50 2.87
C GLY A 18 -2.80 6.26 2.09
N ALA A 19 -2.09 5.14 2.27
CA ALA A 19 -2.39 3.88 1.62
C ALA A 19 -3.76 3.34 2.03
N VAL A 20 -4.08 3.34 3.33
CA VAL A 20 -5.39 2.91 3.84
C VAL A 20 -6.53 3.78 3.30
N ARG A 21 -6.33 5.09 3.19
CA ARG A 21 -7.33 5.98 2.56
C ARG A 21 -7.54 5.65 1.07
N ALA A 22 -6.46 5.31 0.35
CA ALA A 22 -6.57 4.87 -1.03
C ALA A 22 -7.30 3.52 -1.15
N GLU A 23 -7.04 2.57 -0.24
CA GLU A 23 -7.79 1.30 -0.15
C GLU A 23 -9.29 1.56 0.08
N GLN A 24 -9.65 2.48 0.97
CA GLN A 24 -11.06 2.86 1.22
C GLN A 24 -11.74 3.51 0.01
N ARG A 25 -10.98 4.21 -0.84
CA ARG A 25 -11.49 4.80 -2.09
C ARG A 25 -11.61 3.78 -3.23
N GLY A 26 -11.07 2.57 -3.04
CA GLY A 26 -10.99 1.56 -4.10
C GLY A 26 -9.83 1.79 -5.08
N ASP A 27 -8.90 2.69 -4.76
CA ASP A 27 -7.69 2.99 -5.53
C ASP A 27 -6.52 2.09 -5.09
N TYR A 28 -6.63 0.80 -5.36
CA TYR A 28 -5.64 -0.19 -4.91
C TYR A 28 -4.28 -0.06 -5.63
N THR A 29 -4.25 0.51 -6.84
CA THR A 29 -3.00 0.84 -7.55
C THR A 29 -2.19 1.87 -6.75
N THR A 30 -2.83 2.96 -6.36
CA THR A 30 -2.22 4.04 -5.56
C THR A 30 -1.84 3.53 -4.16
N ALA A 31 -2.70 2.70 -3.56
CA ALA A 31 -2.41 2.06 -2.28
C ALA A 31 -1.15 1.19 -2.34
N SER A 32 -0.97 0.38 -3.40
CA SER A 32 0.21 -0.46 -3.60
C SER A 32 1.50 0.37 -3.68
N THR A 33 1.47 1.49 -4.41
CA THR A 33 2.61 2.42 -4.49
C THR A 33 2.94 3.04 -3.13
N LEU A 34 1.92 3.45 -2.37
CA LEU A 34 2.11 4.04 -1.04
C LEU A 34 2.65 3.02 -0.02
N TRP A 35 2.14 1.78 -0.04
CA TRP A 35 2.69 0.69 0.76
C TRP A 35 4.13 0.35 0.37
N ASN A 36 4.49 0.45 -0.91
CA ASN A 36 5.87 0.27 -1.33
C ASN A 36 6.81 1.37 -0.78
N LYS A 37 6.38 2.64 -0.82
CA LYS A 37 7.13 3.76 -0.20
C LYS A 37 7.24 3.61 1.32
N ALA A 38 6.20 3.10 1.98
CA ALA A 38 6.24 2.78 3.41
C ALA A 38 7.29 1.70 3.70
N ALA A 39 7.36 0.66 2.87
CA ALA A 39 8.32 -0.43 2.99
C ALA A 39 9.78 0.01 2.80
N THR A 40 10.05 0.96 1.89
CA THR A 40 11.40 1.50 1.68
C THR A 40 11.84 2.47 2.78
N THR A 41 10.87 3.08 3.47
CA THR A 41 11.15 4.06 4.53
C THR A 41 11.37 3.39 5.88
N THR A 42 10.65 2.30 6.17
CA THR A 42 10.74 1.63 7.46
C THR A 42 12.05 0.86 7.64
N CYS A 43 12.71 1.05 8.78
CA CYS A 43 13.84 0.23 9.22
C CYS A 43 13.40 -0.95 10.10
N ASN A 44 12.13 -0.99 10.51
CA ASN A 44 11.58 -2.06 11.32
C ASN A 44 11.07 -3.20 10.42
N SER A 45 11.60 -4.40 10.63
CA SER A 45 11.27 -5.62 9.88
C SER A 45 9.78 -6.00 9.98
N HIS A 46 9.12 -5.72 11.10
CA HIS A 46 7.68 -5.97 11.26
C HIS A 46 6.85 -5.06 10.35
N ASN A 47 7.16 -3.76 10.37
CA ASN A 47 6.50 -2.76 9.53
C ASN A 47 6.77 -3.02 8.04
N LEU A 48 7.98 -3.49 7.70
CA LEU A 48 8.37 -3.88 6.35
C LEU A 48 7.53 -5.06 5.87
N ASN A 49 7.43 -6.13 6.67
CA ASN A 49 6.60 -7.29 6.35
C ASN A 49 5.13 -6.91 6.17
N TRP A 50 4.60 -6.08 7.07
CA TRP A 50 3.22 -5.59 6.94
C TRP A 50 3.00 -4.81 5.65
N ALA A 51 3.90 -3.88 5.32
CA ALA A 51 3.80 -3.09 4.10
C ALA A 51 3.91 -3.94 2.83
N LEU A 52 4.79 -4.95 2.81
CA LEU A 52 4.92 -5.89 1.70
C LEU A 52 3.66 -6.76 1.55
N TYR A 53 3.11 -7.25 2.65
CA TYR A 53 1.88 -8.02 2.65
C TYR A 53 0.72 -7.20 2.09
N ARG A 54 0.55 -5.95 2.56
CA ARG A 54 -0.50 -5.05 2.07
C ARG A 54 -0.30 -4.63 0.62
N LYS A 55 0.95 -4.40 0.19
CA LYS A 55 1.28 -4.17 -1.22
C LYS A 55 0.79 -5.34 -2.09
N SER A 56 1.11 -6.57 -1.70
CA SER A 56 0.68 -7.76 -2.44
C SER A 56 -0.84 -7.87 -2.47
N HIS A 57 -1.51 -7.63 -1.34
CA HIS A 57 -2.97 -7.64 -1.26
C HIS A 57 -3.61 -6.58 -2.16
N CYS A 58 -3.13 -5.33 -2.11
CA CYS A 58 -3.59 -4.25 -2.98
C CYS A 58 -3.34 -4.57 -4.45
N SER A 59 -2.19 -5.16 -4.80
CA SER A 59 -1.89 -5.55 -6.17
C SER A 59 -2.87 -6.62 -6.68
N HIS A 60 -3.18 -7.63 -5.85
CA HIS A 60 -4.17 -8.65 -6.19
C HIS A 60 -5.58 -8.07 -6.28
N ALA A 61 -5.94 -7.15 -5.37
CA ALA A 61 -7.23 -6.46 -5.40
C ALA A 61 -7.38 -5.58 -6.65
N ALA A 62 -6.33 -4.86 -7.05
CA ALA A 62 -6.28 -4.08 -8.28
C ALA A 62 -6.47 -5.00 -9.51
N THR A 63 -5.76 -6.14 -9.57
CA THR A 63 -5.94 -7.12 -10.64
C THR A 63 -7.34 -7.72 -10.65
N LYS A 64 -7.94 -8.00 -9.48
CA LYS A 64 -9.31 -8.51 -9.37
C LYS A 64 -10.37 -7.48 -9.77
N GLN A 65 -10.19 -6.20 -9.44
CA GLN A 65 -11.06 -5.13 -9.93
C GLN A 65 -10.97 -4.99 -11.45
N TRP A 66 -9.79 -5.16 -12.03
CA TRP A 66 -9.62 -5.21 -13.49
C TRP A 66 -10.17 -6.52 -14.10
N SER A 67 -10.18 -7.61 -13.33
CA SER A 67 -10.81 -8.89 -13.69
C SER A 67 -12.29 -8.98 -13.30
N ASN A 68 -12.98 -7.86 -13.08
CA ASN A 68 -14.43 -7.85 -13.21
C ASN A 68 -14.76 -7.73 -14.72
N PRO A 69 -15.13 -8.83 -15.41
CA PRO A 69 -15.62 -8.76 -16.81
C PRO A 69 -16.94 -7.97 -16.96
N ASN A 70 -17.53 -7.47 -15.88
CA ASN A 70 -18.78 -6.71 -15.94
C ASN A 70 -18.63 -5.22 -16.30
N ALA A 71 -17.43 -4.77 -16.68
CA ALA A 71 -17.25 -3.51 -17.40
C ALA A 71 -17.34 -3.66 -18.93
N SER A 72 -17.64 -4.87 -19.43
CA SER A 72 -17.79 -5.17 -20.86
C SER A 72 -19.10 -5.89 -21.22
N GLN A 73 -20.13 -5.86 -20.35
CA GLN A 73 -21.50 -6.25 -20.72
C GLN A 73 -22.41 -5.02 -20.78
N ALA A 74 -22.05 -4.10 -21.66
CA ALA A 74 -22.96 -3.12 -22.23
C ALA A 74 -22.93 -3.31 -23.75
N VAL A 75 -23.55 -4.38 -24.24
CA VAL A 75 -24.08 -4.55 -25.60
C VAL A 75 -25.30 -5.46 -25.56
#